data_AF-A0A562JIG8-F1
#
_entry.id   AF-A0A562JIG8-F1
#
_cell.length_a   1.000
_cell.length_b   1.000
_cell.length_c   1.000
_cell.angle_alpha   90.00
_cell.angle_beta   90.00
_cell.angle_gamma   90.00
#
_symmetry.space_group_name_H-M   'P 1'
#
loop_
_entity.id
_entity.type
_entity.pdbx_description
1 polymer ?
#
loop_
_entity_poly.entity_id
_entity_poly.type
_entity_poly.pdbx_seq_one_letter_code
_entity_poly.pdbx_strand_id
1 'polypeptide(L)'
;MKNIMLTVYVTRHGETEWNKEKRMQGHLDSDLTGKGKPEALLLGEKLKDINFKRINSWQSDIPYGRAGKRKKPVPIETDKRLWRLI
;
A
#
# COMPACT_ATOMS: atom_id res chain seq x y z
N MET A 1 18.88 -27.14 11.20
CA MET A 1 17.74 -26.19 11.20
C MET A 1 17.77 -25.44 9.88
N LYS A 2 16.64 -25.34 9.15
CA LYS A 2 16.59 -24.55 7.91
C LYS A 2 16.48 -23.07 8.29
N ASN A 3 17.46 -22.26 7.89
CA ASN A 3 17.30 -20.80 7.95
C ASN A 3 16.20 -20.39 6.96
N ILE A 4 15.16 -19.75 7.47
CA ILE A 4 14.12 -19.14 6.65
C ILE A 4 14.52 -17.68 6.44
N MET A 5 14.80 -17.31 5.19
CA MET A 5 15.05 -15.91 4.81
C MET A 5 13.71 -15.27 4.45
N LEU A 6 13.36 -14.18 5.12
CA LEU A 6 12.16 -13.38 4.84
C LEU A 6 12.57 -12.02 4.26
N THR A 7 12.11 -11.74 3.04
CA THR A 7 12.25 -10.41 2.43
C THR A 7 10.97 -9.62 2.64
N VAL A 8 11.07 -8.45 3.27
CA VAL A 8 9.94 -7.55 3.53
C VAL A 8 10.08 -6.31 2.64
N TYR A 9 8.99 -5.95 1.97
CA TYR A 9 8.88 -4.71 1.20
C TYR A 9 7.91 -3.79 1.93
N VAL A 10 8.31 -2.52 2.10
CA VAL A 10 7.53 -1.52 2.82
C VAL A 10 7.32 -0.33 1.87
N THR A 11 6.10 0.16 1.79
CA THR A 11 5.70 1.24 0.89
C THR A 11 4.61 2.08 1.53
N ARG A 12 4.58 3.37 1.21
CA ARG A 12 3.57 4.32 1.70
C ARG A 12 2.43 4.44 0.69
N HIS A 13 1.25 4.81 1.16
CA HIS A 13 0.16 5.25 0.30
C HIS A 13 0.58 6.45 -0.58
N GLY A 14 -0.13 6.65 -1.70
CA GLY A 14 0.09 7.82 -2.57
C GLY A 14 -0.33 9.13 -1.88
N GLU A 15 -0.04 10.27 -2.50
CA GLU A 15 -0.45 11.59 -1.97
C GLU A 15 -1.97 11.67 -1.68
N THR A 16 -2.35 12.11 -0.48
CA THR A 16 -3.74 12.37 -0.08
C THR A 16 -4.05 13.87 -0.07
N GLU A 17 -5.34 14.24 -0.13
CA GLU A 17 -5.77 15.64 -0.08
C GLU A 17 -5.22 16.36 1.17
N TRP A 18 -5.20 15.69 2.33
CA TRP A 18 -4.68 16.30 3.55
C TRP A 18 -3.15 16.38 3.59
N ASN A 19 -2.44 15.44 2.95
CA ASN A 19 -0.99 15.56 2.78
C ASN A 19 -0.64 16.79 1.92
N LYS A 20 -1.39 17.02 0.84
CA LYS A 20 -1.26 18.19 -0.02
C LYS A 20 -1.55 19.50 0.73
N GLU A 21 -2.57 19.50 1.59
CA GLU A 21 -2.93 20.65 2.44
C GLU A 21 -2.06 20.81 3.69
N LYS A 22 -1.10 19.91 3.92
CA LYS A 22 -0.25 19.86 5.13
C LYS A 22 -1.07 19.84 6.44
N ARG A 23 -2.24 19.20 6.42
CA ARG A 23 -3.10 19.05 7.59
C ARG A 23 -2.69 17.85 8.45
N MET A 24 -2.83 17.99 9.76
CA MET A 24 -2.68 16.85 10.67
C MET A 24 -3.88 15.91 10.54
N GLN A 25 -3.60 14.65 10.23
CA GLN A 25 -4.62 13.66 9.86
C GLN A 25 -5.09 12.79 11.04
N GLY A 26 -4.26 12.55 12.05
CA GLY A 26 -4.63 11.77 13.24
C GLY A 26 -5.09 10.35 12.89
N HIS A 27 -6.34 10.02 13.24
CA HIS A 27 -7.01 8.74 12.96
C HIS A 27 -8.08 8.85 11.86
N LEU A 28 -8.05 9.92 11.07
CA LEU A 28 -8.98 10.12 9.96
C LEU A 28 -8.29 9.85 8.63
N ASP A 29 -9.08 9.59 7.60
CA ASP A 29 -8.58 9.36 6.24
C ASP A 29 -9.08 10.44 5.29
N SER A 30 -8.24 10.79 4.32
CA SER A 30 -8.62 11.64 3.18
C SER A 30 -8.30 10.90 1.89
N ASP A 31 -9.05 11.21 0.83
CA ASP A 31 -8.87 10.56 -0.46
C ASP A 31 -7.49 10.81 -1.06
N LEU A 32 -7.04 9.88 -1.91
CA LEU A 32 -5.88 10.13 -2.77
C LEU A 32 -6.18 11.26 -3.74
N THR A 33 -5.19 12.15 -3.92
CA THR A 33 -5.27 13.21 -4.92
C THR A 33 -5.26 12.65 -6.33
N GLY A 34 -5.54 13.50 -7.31
CA GLY A 34 -5.31 13.18 -8.72
C GLY A 34 -3.87 12.74 -9.03
N LYS A 35 -2.90 13.10 -8.18
CA LYS A 35 -1.49 12.68 -8.24
C LYS A 35 -1.25 11.38 -7.44
N GLY A 36 -1.90 11.19 -6.29
CA GLY A 36 -1.76 9.97 -5.49
C GLY A 36 -2.27 8.70 -6.20
N LYS A 37 -3.34 8.81 -6.99
CA LYS A 37 -3.90 7.68 -7.76
C LYS A 37 -2.90 7.08 -8.79
N PRO A 38 -2.27 7.86 -9.68
CA PRO A 38 -1.27 7.33 -10.60
C PRO A 38 -0.01 6.82 -9.88
N GLU A 39 0.37 7.40 -8.73
CA GLU A 39 1.48 6.87 -7.90
C GLU A 39 1.19 5.44 -7.43
N ALA A 40 -0.02 5.17 -6.93
CA ALA A 40 -0.43 3.83 -6.52
C ALA A 40 -0.44 2.83 -7.69
N LEU A 41 -0.91 3.26 -8.87
CA LEU A 41 -0.89 2.43 -10.08
C LEU A 41 0.55 2.10 -10.54
N LEU A 42 1.42 3.10 -10.56
CA LEU A 42 2.84 2.92 -10.92
C LEU A 42 3.54 1.98 -9.95
N LEU A 43 3.23 2.09 -8.66
CA LEU A 43 3.75 1.18 -7.64
C LEU A 43 3.34 -0.26 -7.91
N GLY A 44 2.04 -0.54 -8.13
CA GLY A 44 1.62 -1.91 -8.41
C GLY A 44 2.18 -2.46 -9.72
N GLU A 45 2.35 -1.64 -10.75
CA GLU A 45 3.04 -2.04 -11.98
C GLU A 45 4.52 -2.38 -11.75
N LYS A 46 5.24 -1.62 -10.91
CA LYS A 46 6.63 -1.93 -10.54
C LYS A 46 6.76 -3.21 -9.70
N LEU A 47 5.75 -3.53 -8.91
CA LEU A 47 5.75 -4.67 -8.00
C LEU A 47 5.07 -5.93 -8.58
N LYS A 48 4.57 -5.89 -9.83
CA LYS A 48 3.73 -6.95 -10.39
C LYS A 48 4.42 -8.29 -10.58
N ASP A 49 5.73 -8.28 -10.80
CA ASP A 49 6.55 -9.47 -11.06
C ASP A 49 7.18 -10.06 -9.78
N ILE A 50 7.01 -9.40 -8.64
CA ILE A 50 7.46 -9.92 -7.34
C ILE A 50 6.46 -10.95 -6.81
N ASN A 51 6.97 -12.13 -6.45
CA ASN A 51 6.17 -13.24 -5.91
C ASN A 51 5.88 -13.05 -4.41
N PHE A 52 4.97 -12.14 -4.08
CA PHE A 52 4.55 -11.94 -2.70
C PHE A 52 3.74 -13.14 -2.18
N LYS A 53 4.06 -13.57 -0.96
CA LYS A 53 3.26 -14.56 -0.23
C LYS A 53 2.06 -13.94 0.48
N ARG A 54 2.19 -12.67 0.90
CA ARG A 54 1.16 -11.90 1.60
C ARG A 54 1.36 -10.42 1.32
N ILE A 55 0.26 -9.67 1.29
CA ILE A 55 0.26 -8.21 1.33
C ILE A 55 -0.57 -7.81 2.56
N ASN A 56 0.00 -6.99 3.43
CA ASN A 56 -0.71 -6.40 4.56
C ASN A 56 -0.87 -4.91 4.32
N SER A 57 -2.03 -4.35 4.66
CA SER A 57 -2.36 -2.96 4.37
C SER A 57 -3.28 -2.37 5.45
N TRP A 58 -3.39 -1.05 5.51
CA TRP A 58 -4.47 -0.40 6.25
C TRP A 58 -5.75 -0.39 5.39
N GLN A 59 -6.93 -0.37 6.02
CA GLN A 59 -8.22 -0.58 5.33
C GLN A 59 -8.48 0.43 4.19
N SER A 60 -8.09 1.69 4.36
CA SER A 60 -8.28 2.71 3.32
C SER A 60 -7.34 2.55 2.13
N ASP A 61 -6.26 1.76 2.27
CA ASP A 61 -5.27 1.54 1.23
C ASP A 61 -5.61 0.35 0.29
N ILE A 62 -6.58 -0.49 0.64
CA ILE A 62 -6.93 -1.71 -0.13
C ILE A 62 -7.27 -1.42 -1.60
N PRO A 63 -8.11 -0.41 -1.94
CA PRO A 63 -8.45 -0.12 -3.34
C PRO A 63 -7.18 0.18 -4.16
N TYR A 64 -6.18 0.78 -3.52
CA TYR A 64 -4.93 1.22 -4.13
C TYR A 64 -3.86 0.12 -4.14
N GLY A 65 -3.83 -0.77 -3.15
CA GLY A 65 -2.95 -1.95 -3.14
C GLY A 65 -3.25 -2.95 -4.26
N ARG A 66 -4.43 -2.83 -4.90
CA ARG A 66 -4.84 -3.58 -6.09
C ARG A 66 -4.47 -2.90 -7.41
N ALA A 67 -3.91 -1.70 -7.36
CA ALA A 67 -3.62 -0.86 -8.51
C ALA A 67 -2.42 -1.40 -9.31
N GLY A 68 -2.63 -2.47 -10.08
CA GLY A 68 -1.62 -3.08 -10.94
C GLY A 68 -2.07 -4.45 -11.42
N LYS A 69 -1.88 -4.77 -12.71
CA LYS A 69 -2.28 -6.07 -13.26
C LYS A 69 -1.26 -7.15 -12.86
N ARG A 70 -1.37 -7.66 -11.63
CA ARG A 70 -0.53 -8.78 -11.14
C ARG A 70 -0.86 -10.06 -11.90
N LYS A 71 0.17 -10.83 -12.26
CA LYS A 71 0.02 -12.14 -12.93
C LYS A 71 -0.69 -13.18 -12.06
N LYS A 72 -0.60 -13.05 -10.72
CA LYS A 72 -1.26 -13.92 -9.76
C LYS A 72 -1.95 -13.07 -8.68
N PRO A 73 -3.21 -13.39 -8.31
CA PRO A 73 -3.86 -12.76 -7.18
C PRO A 73 -3.12 -13.17 -5.89
N VAL A 74 -2.81 -12.18 -5.06
CA VAL A 74 -2.23 -12.38 -3.72
C VAL A 74 -3.24 -11.86 -2.70
N PRO A 75 -3.53 -12.60 -1.62
CA PRO A 75 -4.39 -12.11 -0.54
C PRO A 75 -3.86 -10.79 0.03
N ILE A 76 -4.75 -9.81 0.11
CA ILE A 76 -4.52 -8.55 0.82
C ILE A 76 -5.29 -8.62 2.13
N GLU A 77 -4.58 -8.60 3.24
CA GLU A 77 -5.15 -8.60 4.59
C GLU A 77 -5.03 -7.20 5.21
N THR A 78 -6.07 -6.77 5.90
CA THR A 78 -6.02 -5.51 6.66
C THR A 78 -5.49 -5.77 8.07
N ASP A 79 -4.55 -4.95 8.52
CA ASP A 79 -4.05 -4.99 9.90
C ASP A 79 -4.11 -3.60 10.54
N LYS A 80 -4.86 -3.48 11.66
CA LYS A 80 -5.06 -2.20 12.34
C LYS A 80 -3.78 -1.59 12.93
N ARG A 81 -2.75 -2.41 13.12
CA ARG A 81 -1.44 -1.97 13.61
C ARG A 81 -0.64 -1.22 12.54
N LEU A 82 -1.07 -1.27 11.27
CA LEU A 82 -0.41 -0.62 10.15
C LEU A 82 -0.84 0.84 9.90
N TRP A 83 -1.78 1.36 10.69
CA TRP A 83 -2.32 2.73 10.59
C TRP A 83 -1.25 3.85 10.62
N ARG A 84 0.00 3.57 11.02
CA ARG A 84 1.05 4.58 11.18
C ARG A 84 2.46 4.13 10.78
N LEU A 85 2.58 3.07 10.01
CA LEU A 85 3.86 2.78 9.37
C LEU A 85 3.92 3.62 8.10
N ILE A 86 4.78 4.64 8.12
CA ILE A 86 5.23 5.61 7.08
C ILE A 86 4.29 6.70 6.58
#